data_AF-A0A825SLZ1-F1
#
_entry.id   AF-A0A825SLZ1-F1
#
_cell.length_a   1.000
_cell.length_b   1.000
_cell.length_c   1.000
_cell.angle_alpha   90.00
_cell.angle_beta   90.00
_cell.angle_gamma   90.00
#
_symmetry.space_group_name_H-M   'P 1'
#
loop_
_entity.id
_entity.type
_entity.pdbx_description
1 polymer ?
#
loop_
_entity_poly.entity_id
_entity_poly.type
_entity_poly.pdbx_seq_one_letter_code
_entity_poly.pdbx_strand_id
1 'polypeptide(L)'
;MKIKKIISLSLLASVVLAPNLALAVGGASGAKIDYQVQGQIGAIKLNPYGLSPLSAVIVDGGYELSDVSVTIVPKPNGQTIFYKVSSNKIKTYGGIPIFGLYPSYFNTVKVSYTKSAFGKSEKVVDEVYKIATGGVNIEPSGSLMQRGVPFEKVEVLKVDKEFEDRLYLVNNTPGKYSAKSSQTIWNNPSGGALEWDEASSVFIIDTKGEIRWYLDNDKLMDKNNIYNRGIMMGFRQNSDGALSFGFGQRYVKYDLMGREIFNRLLPSSYIDFSHSMSQMPNGNYLLRVAMASVKRPDGKNVRSVRDVIVEVDKNGNVVDEWRLFEILDPYRANIIKVLDQGAVCLNVDVSKAGKTLSNEELAKMDTSDVFGDIAGTGVGRNWAHVNSIDYDESDDSIIVSSRHQSAIVKIGRDKKVKWILGAHKGWGEKYKKALLQPIDKNGKNIICEDDYSKCPGYKNKEGGFDFTWTQHTAFRIDEKSNKRYIYITAFDNGDARAIAQPAFTSMKYSRAVVYKIDQKNKTVEQIWEYGKQRGNEWFSPITSLTEYYKDKNSIMVYSASAGMAFDLSKGIAIGEPKPEIDEFKWGAKEPSVQIRFSGASTGYQAMPIDLEKAFK
;
A
#
# COMPACT_ATOMS: atom_id res chain seq x y z
N MET A 1 -36.02 -79.08 54.60
CA MET A 1 -35.33 -78.50 53.42
C MET A 1 -36.19 -77.39 52.87
N LYS A 2 -35.83 -76.10 53.06
CA LYS A 2 -35.25 -75.21 52.03
C LYS A 2 -36.14 -75.18 50.76
N ILE A 3 -36.79 -74.10 50.30
CA ILE A 3 -36.39 -72.68 50.19
C ILE A 3 -37.61 -71.78 49.80
N LYS A 4 -37.64 -70.58 50.42
CA LYS A 4 -38.09 -69.21 50.03
C LYS A 4 -39.09 -69.03 48.86
N LYS A 5 -40.29 -68.46 49.09
CA LYS A 5 -40.68 -67.02 49.17
C LYS A 5 -40.43 -66.20 47.88
N ILE A 6 -41.52 -65.84 47.18
CA ILE A 6 -41.77 -64.49 46.65
C ILE A 6 -43.22 -64.13 46.96
N ILE A 7 -43.39 -63.01 47.67
CA ILE A 7 -44.65 -62.41 48.11
C ILE A 7 -45.10 -61.44 47.01
N SER A 8 -46.32 -61.64 46.51
CA SER A 8 -47.07 -60.59 45.81
C SER A 8 -47.66 -59.65 46.86
N LEU A 9 -47.49 -58.33 46.70
CA LEU A 9 -48.49 -57.38 47.18
C LEU A 9 -48.37 -56.05 46.41
N SER A 10 -49.47 -55.73 45.76
CA SER A 10 -49.89 -54.45 45.19
C SER A 10 -49.77 -53.28 46.16
N LEU A 11 -49.40 -52.09 45.67
CA LEU A 11 -49.86 -50.83 46.25
C LEU A 11 -49.91 -49.71 45.17
N LEU A 12 -51.03 -49.00 45.14
CA LEU A 12 -51.33 -47.82 44.33
C LEU A 12 -50.29 -46.71 44.52
N ALA A 13 -49.92 -46.04 43.43
CA ALA A 13 -49.33 -44.70 43.46
C ALA A 13 -49.87 -43.85 42.30
N SER A 14 -50.80 -42.96 42.65
CA SER A 14 -51.07 -41.63 42.08
C SER A 14 -50.42 -41.26 40.73
N VAL A 15 -51.24 -41.24 39.68
CA VAL A 15 -50.97 -40.44 38.47
C VAL A 15 -51.25 -38.97 38.81
N VAL A 16 -50.21 -38.23 39.18
CA VAL A 16 -50.22 -36.77 39.08
C VAL A 16 -49.92 -36.43 37.63
N LEU A 17 -50.95 -36.02 36.89
CA LEU A 17 -50.78 -35.28 35.64
C LEU A 17 -50.05 -33.98 35.95
N ALA A 18 -48.72 -34.01 35.85
CA ALA A 18 -47.94 -32.78 35.73
C ALA A 18 -48.36 -32.10 34.42
N PRO A 19 -48.71 -30.81 34.43
CA PRO A 19 -48.99 -30.10 33.20
C PRO A 19 -47.71 -30.15 32.37
N ASN A 20 -47.86 -30.54 31.10
CA ASN A 20 -46.85 -30.36 30.08
C ASN A 20 -46.19 -28.98 30.30
N LEU A 21 -44.90 -28.98 30.63
CA LEU A 21 -44.05 -27.84 30.37
C LEU A 21 -44.05 -27.69 28.85
N ALA A 22 -45.05 -26.96 28.36
CA ALA A 22 -44.93 -26.26 27.10
C ALA A 22 -43.71 -25.35 27.26
N LEU A 23 -42.57 -25.82 26.76
CA LEU A 23 -41.50 -24.92 26.34
C LEU A 23 -42.15 -23.99 25.33
N ALA A 24 -42.53 -22.79 25.80
CA ALA A 24 -43.03 -21.73 24.94
C ALA A 24 -41.88 -21.30 24.02
N VAL A 25 -41.73 -22.04 22.93
CA VAL A 25 -40.92 -21.64 21.78
C VAL A 25 -41.68 -20.51 21.09
N GLY A 26 -41.17 -19.28 21.27
CA GLY A 26 -41.43 -18.13 20.41
C GLY A 26 -42.89 -17.66 20.31
N GLY A 27 -43.31 -16.79 21.25
CA GLY A 27 -44.45 -15.90 21.01
C GLY A 27 -44.14 -14.83 19.97
N ALA A 28 -45.19 -14.18 19.45
CA ALA A 28 -45.14 -13.12 18.44
C ALA A 28 -44.05 -12.05 18.72
N SER A 29 -43.45 -11.50 17.66
CA SER A 29 -42.44 -10.43 17.72
C SER A 29 -42.87 -9.30 18.68
N GLY A 30 -42.26 -9.26 19.87
CA GLY A 30 -42.46 -8.23 20.89
C GLY A 30 -41.25 -7.31 21.02
N ALA A 31 -41.34 -6.28 21.85
CA ALA A 31 -40.29 -5.25 22.04
C ALA A 31 -39.00 -5.75 22.74
N LYS A 32 -38.85 -7.05 22.97
CA LYS A 32 -37.71 -7.63 23.69
C LYS A 32 -36.53 -7.81 22.75
N ILE A 33 -35.42 -7.16 23.06
CA ILE A 33 -34.13 -7.36 22.41
C ILE A 33 -33.42 -8.54 23.07
N ASP A 34 -32.90 -9.48 22.28
CA ASP A 34 -32.22 -10.71 22.75
C ASP A 34 -30.68 -10.67 22.56
N TYR A 35 -30.10 -9.46 22.55
CA TYR A 35 -28.65 -9.27 22.44
C TYR A 35 -28.02 -9.10 23.82
N GLN A 36 -26.80 -9.62 23.98
CA GLN A 36 -26.00 -9.36 25.18
C GLN A 36 -25.52 -7.90 25.19
N VAL A 37 -25.81 -7.20 26.29
CA VAL A 37 -25.37 -5.83 26.54
C VAL A 37 -24.45 -5.84 27.77
N GLN A 38 -23.26 -5.23 27.66
CA GLN A 38 -22.28 -5.17 28.74
C GLN A 38 -22.38 -3.87 29.57
N GLY A 39 -22.69 -2.75 28.93
CA GLY A 39 -22.67 -1.41 29.54
C GLY A 39 -24.03 -0.72 29.48
N GLN A 40 -24.01 0.61 29.47
CA GLN A 40 -25.20 1.46 29.57
C GLN A 40 -25.87 1.79 28.23
N ILE A 41 -25.26 1.41 27.11
CA ILE A 41 -25.79 1.59 25.75
C ILE A 41 -26.08 0.22 25.11
N GLY A 42 -25.99 0.09 23.78
CA GLY A 42 -26.36 -1.13 23.07
C GLY A 42 -25.31 -2.24 23.09
N ALA A 43 -25.58 -3.28 22.31
CA ALA A 43 -24.70 -4.44 22.14
C ALA A 43 -23.41 -4.08 21.38
N ILE A 44 -22.41 -4.98 21.47
CA ILE A 44 -21.15 -4.86 20.73
C ILE A 44 -21.25 -5.65 19.42
N LYS A 45 -21.08 -4.96 18.28
CA LYS A 45 -20.98 -5.57 16.95
C LYS A 45 -19.51 -5.70 16.56
N LEU A 46 -18.94 -6.89 16.72
CA LEU A 46 -17.57 -7.19 16.26
C LEU A 46 -17.53 -7.32 14.73
N ASN A 47 -16.48 -6.78 14.10
CA ASN A 47 -16.29 -6.78 12.64
C ASN A 47 -17.57 -6.35 11.88
N PRO A 48 -18.08 -5.13 12.15
CA PRO A 48 -19.43 -4.72 11.74
C PRO A 48 -19.68 -4.79 10.22
N TYR A 49 -18.64 -4.66 9.41
CA TYR A 49 -18.71 -4.70 7.94
C TYR A 49 -18.02 -5.94 7.34
N GLY A 50 -17.59 -6.89 8.16
CA GLY A 50 -17.01 -8.14 7.70
C GLY A 50 -15.54 -8.08 7.23
N LEU A 51 -14.98 -6.90 6.97
CA LEU A 51 -13.64 -6.74 6.39
C LEU A 51 -12.53 -6.36 7.39
N SER A 52 -12.87 -5.95 8.61
CA SER A 52 -11.90 -5.52 9.62
C SER A 52 -12.14 -6.24 10.95
N PRO A 53 -11.60 -7.47 11.12
CA PRO A 53 -11.89 -8.31 12.29
C PRO A 53 -11.36 -7.75 13.62
N LEU A 54 -10.45 -6.77 13.58
CA LEU A 54 -9.88 -6.09 14.75
C LEU A 54 -10.58 -4.75 15.03
N SER A 55 -11.85 -4.68 14.66
CA SER A 55 -12.72 -3.53 14.88
C SER A 55 -14.08 -3.95 15.44
N ALA A 56 -14.77 -3.04 16.12
CA ALA A 56 -16.13 -3.25 16.62
C ALA A 56 -16.93 -1.95 16.62
N VAL A 57 -18.25 -2.03 16.80
CA VAL A 57 -19.10 -0.87 17.14
C VAL A 57 -19.87 -1.18 18.40
N ILE A 58 -19.79 -0.31 19.40
CA ILE A 58 -20.69 -0.34 20.56
C ILE A 58 -21.95 0.44 20.14
N VAL A 59 -23.05 -0.26 19.91
CA VAL A 59 -24.28 0.33 19.36
C VAL A 59 -24.84 1.35 20.32
N ASP A 60 -25.43 2.43 19.79
CA ASP A 60 -25.95 3.54 20.61
C ASP A 60 -27.10 3.16 21.56
N GLY A 61 -27.76 2.01 21.34
CA GLY A 61 -28.88 1.56 22.17
C GLY A 61 -30.13 2.44 22.07
N GLY A 62 -30.25 3.25 21.01
CA GLY A 62 -31.31 4.23 20.83
C GLY A 62 -31.05 5.59 21.49
N TYR A 63 -29.88 5.79 22.10
CA TYR A 63 -29.46 7.09 22.64
C TYR A 63 -28.82 7.96 21.56
N GLU A 64 -28.96 9.28 21.70
CA GLU A 64 -28.08 10.21 20.99
C GLU A 64 -26.76 10.32 21.76
N LEU A 65 -25.62 10.10 21.09
CA LEU A 65 -24.30 10.16 21.72
C LEU A 65 -23.51 11.40 21.26
N SER A 66 -22.83 12.04 22.21
CA SER A 66 -21.87 13.13 21.97
C SER A 66 -20.61 12.99 22.83
N ASP A 67 -19.61 13.85 22.59
CA ASP A 67 -18.37 13.93 23.38
C ASP A 67 -17.64 12.60 23.54
N VAL A 68 -17.70 11.77 22.50
CA VAL A 68 -17.19 10.40 22.53
C VAL A 68 -15.67 10.40 22.44
N SER A 69 -15.03 9.68 23.36
CA SER A 69 -13.62 9.30 23.29
C SER A 69 -13.43 7.83 23.59
N VAL A 70 -12.50 7.20 22.88
CA VAL A 70 -12.20 5.77 22.98
C VAL A 70 -10.73 5.59 23.37
N THR A 71 -10.48 4.70 24.32
CA THR A 71 -9.15 4.25 24.71
C THR A 71 -9.07 2.73 24.61
N ILE A 72 -8.21 2.21 23.73
CA ILE A 72 -7.82 0.79 23.75
C ILE A 72 -6.72 0.62 24.77
N VAL A 73 -7.00 -0.08 25.86
CA VAL A 73 -6.05 -0.32 26.94
C VAL A 73 -4.96 -1.28 26.44
N PRO A 74 -3.66 -1.00 26.69
CA PRO A 74 -2.58 -1.85 26.24
C PRO A 74 -2.63 -3.22 26.93
N LYS A 75 -2.27 -4.28 26.19
CA LYS A 75 -1.82 -5.54 26.80
C LYS A 75 -0.44 -5.32 27.46
N PRO A 76 0.08 -6.23 28.30
CA PRO A 76 1.44 -6.11 28.82
C PRO A 76 2.46 -5.89 27.68
N ASN A 77 3.31 -4.86 27.83
CA ASN A 77 4.27 -4.39 26.81
C ASN A 77 3.67 -3.83 25.50
N GLY A 78 2.34 -3.69 25.41
CA GLY A 78 1.67 -3.05 24.28
C GLY A 78 1.60 -1.53 24.41
N GLN A 79 0.90 -0.89 23.46
CA GLN A 79 0.64 0.55 23.50
C GLN A 79 -0.86 0.88 23.58
N THR A 80 -1.16 2.00 24.24
CA THR A 80 -2.49 2.61 24.27
C THR A 80 -2.81 3.19 22.89
N ILE A 81 -4.05 3.03 22.43
CA ILE A 81 -4.59 3.82 21.31
C ILE A 81 -5.72 4.69 21.85
N PHE A 82 -5.69 5.98 21.53
CA PHE A 82 -6.69 6.95 21.95
C PHE A 82 -7.16 7.79 20.76
N TYR A 83 -8.47 8.03 20.67
CA TYR A 83 -9.05 8.96 19.69
C TYR A 83 -10.42 9.46 20.14
N LYS A 84 -10.83 10.58 19.57
CA LYS A 84 -12.20 11.12 19.69
C LYS A 84 -13.02 10.72 18.47
N VAL A 85 -14.33 10.68 18.65
CA VAL A 85 -15.27 10.35 17.58
C VAL A 85 -16.24 11.50 17.37
N SER A 86 -16.38 11.99 16.14
CA SER A 86 -17.32 13.06 15.80
C SER A 86 -18.75 12.55 15.64
N SER A 87 -19.71 13.46 15.82
CA SER A 87 -21.15 13.17 15.69
C SER A 87 -21.51 12.50 14.36
N ASN A 88 -20.87 12.91 13.26
CA ASN A 88 -21.09 12.28 11.96
C ASN A 88 -20.69 10.80 11.96
N LYS A 89 -19.52 10.47 12.53
CA LYS A 89 -19.04 9.08 12.60
C LYS A 89 -19.91 8.24 13.52
N ILE A 90 -20.35 8.78 14.66
CA ILE A 90 -21.30 8.12 15.57
C ILE A 90 -22.58 7.74 14.81
N LYS A 91 -23.18 8.70 14.09
CA LYS A 91 -24.39 8.47 13.29
C LYS A 91 -24.17 7.51 12.13
N THR A 92 -23.02 7.58 11.48
CA THR A 92 -22.65 6.71 10.36
C THR A 92 -22.60 5.24 10.79
N TYR A 93 -22.05 4.96 11.97
CA TYR A 93 -21.89 3.59 12.47
C TYR A 93 -23.05 3.11 13.35
N GLY A 94 -23.96 4.01 13.75
CA GLY A 94 -25.03 3.72 14.71
C GLY A 94 -24.50 3.42 16.11
N GLY A 95 -23.44 4.11 16.52
CA GLY A 95 -22.74 3.86 17.78
C GLY A 95 -21.28 4.30 17.79
N ILE A 96 -20.55 3.86 18.81
CA ILE A 96 -19.14 4.21 19.02
C ILE A 96 -18.25 3.23 18.24
N PRO A 97 -17.53 3.68 17.18
CA PRO A 97 -16.57 2.84 16.46
C PRO A 97 -15.34 2.57 17.32
N ILE A 98 -14.97 1.29 17.40
CA ILE A 98 -13.82 0.78 18.12
C ILE A 98 -12.82 0.22 17.10
N PHE A 99 -11.77 0.98 16.84
CA PHE A 99 -10.58 0.61 16.08
C PHE A 99 -9.41 0.28 17.01
N GLY A 100 -8.50 -0.61 16.58
CA GLY A 100 -7.20 -0.79 17.22
C GLY A 100 -7.10 -2.01 18.14
N LEU A 101 -7.98 -3.00 18.02
CA LEU A 101 -7.97 -4.20 18.87
C LEU A 101 -6.75 -5.09 18.56
N TYR A 102 -6.21 -5.76 19.58
CA TYR A 102 -5.19 -6.81 19.40
C TYR A 102 -5.87 -8.11 18.94
N PRO A 103 -5.24 -8.90 18.03
CA PRO A 103 -5.74 -10.21 17.62
C PRO A 103 -5.56 -11.26 18.73
N SER A 104 -6.39 -12.32 18.70
CA SER A 104 -6.35 -13.45 19.65
C SER A 104 -6.30 -13.00 21.12
N TYR A 105 -6.96 -11.90 21.45
CA TYR A 105 -6.85 -11.26 22.75
C TYR A 105 -8.22 -10.83 23.30
N PHE A 106 -8.32 -10.83 24.63
CA PHE A 106 -9.46 -10.29 25.36
C PHE A 106 -9.22 -8.82 25.67
N ASN A 107 -9.53 -7.98 24.68
CA ASN A 107 -9.24 -6.56 24.70
C ASN A 107 -10.05 -5.85 25.79
N THR A 108 -9.42 -4.84 26.40
CA THR A 108 -10.10 -3.92 27.33
C THR A 108 -10.21 -2.56 26.67
N VAL A 109 -11.44 -2.07 26.56
CA VAL A 109 -11.74 -0.79 25.90
C VAL A 109 -12.43 0.10 26.91
N LYS A 110 -11.96 1.34 27.06
CA LYS A 110 -12.63 2.37 27.85
C LYS A 110 -13.26 3.37 26.90
N VAL A 111 -14.52 3.71 27.15
CA VAL A 111 -15.22 4.77 26.41
C VAL A 111 -15.79 5.79 27.38
N SER A 112 -15.66 7.06 27.02
CA SER A 112 -16.34 8.18 27.67
C SER A 112 -17.24 8.86 26.66
N TYR A 113 -18.46 9.20 27.04
CA TYR A 113 -19.46 9.78 26.15
C TYR A 113 -20.58 10.46 26.96
N THR A 114 -21.32 11.35 26.32
CA THR A 114 -22.61 11.83 26.82
C THR A 114 -23.70 11.08 26.07
N LYS A 115 -24.62 10.43 26.79
CA LYS A 115 -25.83 9.83 26.20
C LYS A 115 -27.05 10.70 26.51
N SER A 116 -27.90 10.88 25.52
CA SER A 116 -29.10 11.71 25.63
C SER A 116 -30.33 10.97 25.12
N ALA A 117 -31.46 11.10 25.81
CA ALA A 117 -32.76 10.62 25.38
C ALA A 117 -33.85 11.57 25.88
N PHE A 118 -34.75 12.00 24.99
CA PHE A 118 -35.91 12.85 25.30
C PHE A 118 -35.57 14.08 26.18
N GLY A 119 -34.49 14.79 25.82
CA GLY A 119 -34.06 16.01 26.51
C GLY A 119 -33.34 15.81 27.84
N LYS A 120 -33.09 14.56 28.26
CA LYS A 120 -32.24 14.23 29.41
C LYS A 120 -30.89 13.73 28.92
N SER A 121 -29.82 14.21 29.55
CA SER A 121 -28.43 13.86 29.21
C SER A 121 -27.68 13.36 30.44
N GLU A 122 -26.86 12.34 30.25
CA GLU A 122 -25.99 11.77 31.27
C GLU A 122 -24.58 11.62 30.71
N LYS A 123 -23.57 12.07 31.46
CA LYS A 123 -22.18 11.87 31.10
C LYS A 123 -21.65 10.59 31.71
N VAL A 124 -21.16 9.69 30.86
CA VAL A 124 -20.52 8.43 31.23
C VAL A 124 -19.01 8.58 31.01
N VAL A 125 -18.22 8.19 32.01
CA VAL A 125 -16.75 8.35 31.98
C VAL A 125 -16.11 6.98 32.20
N ASP A 126 -15.16 6.64 31.32
CA ASP A 126 -14.33 5.44 31.37
C ASP A 126 -15.11 4.13 31.56
N GLU A 127 -16.28 4.02 30.93
CA GLU A 127 -17.04 2.77 30.93
C GLU A 127 -16.23 1.68 30.22
N VAL A 128 -16.09 0.53 30.87
CA VAL A 128 -15.20 -0.54 30.44
C VAL A 128 -15.96 -1.62 29.69
N TYR A 129 -15.51 -1.89 28.46
CA TYR A 129 -15.97 -2.99 27.62
C TYR A 129 -14.86 -4.03 27.45
N LYS A 130 -15.26 -5.30 27.32
CA LYS A 130 -14.37 -6.43 27.11
C LYS A 130 -14.71 -7.11 25.78
N ILE A 131 -13.75 -7.14 24.87
CA ILE A 131 -13.97 -7.58 23.48
C ILE A 131 -12.97 -8.67 23.12
N ALA A 132 -13.47 -9.90 22.98
CA ALA A 132 -12.69 -11.02 22.44
C ALA A 132 -12.54 -10.87 20.92
N THR A 133 -11.35 -11.16 20.41
CA THR A 133 -11.05 -11.17 18.97
C THR A 133 -10.44 -12.51 18.56
N GLY A 134 -10.65 -12.91 17.31
CA GLY A 134 -9.95 -14.03 16.70
C GLY A 134 -8.52 -13.66 16.29
N GLY A 135 -7.76 -14.67 15.85
CA GLY A 135 -6.47 -14.44 15.20
C GLY A 135 -6.61 -13.83 13.81
N VAL A 136 -5.50 -13.36 13.26
CA VAL A 136 -5.39 -12.88 11.88
C VAL A 136 -4.43 -13.79 11.13
N ASN A 137 -4.83 -14.22 9.94
CA ASN A 137 -4.06 -15.14 9.11
C ASN A 137 -4.16 -14.70 7.65
N ILE A 138 -3.17 -15.06 6.84
CA ILE A 138 -3.23 -14.98 5.37
C ILE A 138 -3.48 -16.38 4.82
N GLU A 139 -4.23 -16.51 3.71
CA GLU A 139 -4.38 -17.82 3.04
C GLU A 139 -3.00 -18.30 2.53
N PRO A 140 -2.44 -19.42 3.06
CA PRO A 140 -1.16 -19.92 2.59
C PRO A 140 -1.29 -20.50 1.17
N SER A 141 -0.38 -20.12 0.28
CA SER A 141 -0.34 -20.65 -1.10
C SER A 141 0.35 -22.01 -1.25
N GLY A 142 1.07 -22.46 -0.23
CA GLY A 142 2.05 -23.55 -0.32
C GLY A 142 3.45 -23.08 -0.74
N SER A 143 3.66 -21.78 -0.99
CA SER A 143 4.98 -21.19 -1.18
C SER A 143 5.84 -21.32 0.09
N LEU A 144 7.10 -21.75 -0.10
CA LEU A 144 8.11 -21.82 0.98
C LEU A 144 8.51 -20.43 1.51
N MET A 145 8.05 -19.34 0.91
CA MET A 145 8.28 -17.96 1.38
C MET A 145 7.10 -17.40 2.18
N GLN A 146 5.96 -18.08 2.22
CA GLN A 146 4.77 -17.63 2.95
C GLN A 146 4.62 -18.39 4.27
N ARG A 147 4.07 -17.72 5.29
CA ARG A 147 4.02 -18.23 6.67
C ARG A 147 2.61 -18.34 7.26
N GLY A 148 1.57 -18.11 6.45
CA GLY A 148 0.17 -18.15 6.90
C GLY A 148 -0.23 -17.04 7.86
N VAL A 149 0.72 -16.18 8.26
CA VAL A 149 0.52 -14.97 9.05
C VAL A 149 1.17 -13.78 8.34
N PRO A 150 0.81 -12.53 8.67
CA PRO A 150 1.39 -11.34 8.03
C PRO A 150 2.92 -11.22 8.14
N PHE A 151 3.50 -11.70 9.25
CA PHE A 151 4.94 -11.82 9.47
C PHE A 151 5.22 -12.82 10.61
N GLU A 152 6.41 -13.43 10.64
CA GLU A 152 6.82 -14.35 11.71
C GLU A 152 7.37 -13.62 12.92
N LYS A 153 8.20 -12.61 12.66
CA LYS A 153 8.90 -11.84 13.68
C LYS A 153 8.94 -10.38 13.29
N VAL A 154 8.83 -9.52 14.30
CA VAL A 154 9.07 -8.09 14.22
C VAL A 154 10.12 -7.70 15.25
N GLU A 155 11.05 -6.85 14.84
CA GLU A 155 12.12 -6.31 15.68
C GLU A 155 11.96 -4.79 15.73
N VAL A 156 11.54 -4.27 16.89
CA VAL A 156 11.50 -2.83 17.14
C VAL A 156 12.89 -2.41 17.63
N LEU A 157 13.69 -1.83 16.74
CA LEU A 157 15.08 -1.47 17.01
C LEU A 157 15.18 -0.10 17.68
N LYS A 158 14.29 0.84 17.33
CA LYS A 158 14.26 2.18 17.91
C LYS A 158 12.87 2.81 17.81
N VAL A 159 12.47 3.52 18.86
CA VAL A 159 11.30 4.42 18.88
C VAL A 159 11.60 5.59 19.81
N ASP A 160 11.75 6.79 19.25
CA ASP A 160 11.83 8.03 20.04
C ASP A 160 10.46 8.35 20.63
N LYS A 161 10.43 8.96 21.82
CA LYS A 161 9.20 9.25 22.59
C LYS A 161 8.09 9.95 21.80
N GLU A 162 8.45 10.91 20.94
CA GLU A 162 7.50 11.67 20.10
C GLU A 162 6.79 10.82 19.04
N PHE A 163 7.27 9.59 18.80
CA PHE A 163 6.74 8.68 17.80
C PHE A 163 6.01 7.47 18.38
N GLU A 164 5.94 7.30 19.71
CA GLU A 164 5.35 6.12 20.37
C GLU A 164 3.88 5.86 19.99
N ASP A 165 3.14 6.89 19.61
CA ASP A 165 1.74 6.82 19.16
C ASP A 165 1.58 6.41 17.68
N ARG A 166 2.67 6.28 16.91
CA ARG A 166 2.59 5.94 15.49
C ARG A 166 1.90 4.59 15.25
N LEU A 167 1.13 4.56 14.19
CA LEU A 167 0.52 3.38 13.60
C LEU A 167 0.86 3.37 12.12
N TYR A 168 1.37 2.24 11.62
CA TYR A 168 1.80 2.12 10.23
C TYR A 168 0.95 1.09 9.50
N LEU A 169 0.21 1.53 8.48
CA LEU A 169 -0.37 0.64 7.49
C LEU A 169 0.77 0.04 6.68
N VAL A 170 0.82 -1.28 6.59
CA VAL A 170 1.78 -2.07 5.82
C VAL A 170 1.00 -2.87 4.79
N ASN A 171 1.39 -2.74 3.52
CA ASN A 171 0.90 -3.56 2.42
C ASN A 171 2.05 -4.40 1.87
N ASN A 172 1.95 -5.71 2.05
CA ASN A 172 2.90 -6.68 1.54
C ASN A 172 2.27 -7.56 0.46
N THR A 173 3.12 -8.10 -0.40
CA THR A 173 2.76 -9.00 -1.49
C THR A 173 3.37 -10.36 -1.20
N PRO A 174 2.69 -11.22 -0.42
CA PRO A 174 3.19 -12.55 -0.06
C PRO A 174 3.47 -13.45 -1.27
N GLY A 175 2.99 -13.08 -2.46
CA GLY A 175 3.27 -13.76 -3.72
C GLY A 175 2.04 -14.45 -4.28
N LYS A 176 2.26 -15.40 -5.20
CA LYS A 176 1.18 -16.12 -5.90
C LYS A 176 0.21 -16.79 -4.92
N TYR A 177 -1.06 -16.84 -5.33
CA TYR A 177 -2.11 -17.53 -4.59
C TYR A 177 -1.92 -19.06 -4.61
N SER A 178 -2.66 -19.77 -3.75
CA SER A 178 -2.71 -21.23 -3.76
C SER A 178 -3.14 -21.78 -5.13
N ALA A 179 -2.76 -23.02 -5.47
CA ALA A 179 -3.12 -23.68 -6.73
C ALA A 179 -4.64 -23.79 -6.97
N LYS A 180 -5.46 -23.56 -5.94
CA LYS A 180 -6.92 -23.42 -6.04
C LYS A 180 -7.38 -22.13 -6.73
N SER A 181 -6.48 -21.17 -6.93
CA SER A 181 -6.82 -19.81 -7.32
C SER A 181 -6.44 -19.48 -8.75
N SER A 182 -5.33 -19.93 -9.31
CA SER A 182 -4.78 -19.36 -10.55
C SER A 182 -5.16 -20.10 -11.85
N GLN A 183 -6.33 -20.73 -11.91
CA GLN A 183 -6.69 -21.60 -13.05
C GLN A 183 -7.10 -20.85 -14.33
N THR A 184 -7.45 -19.56 -14.26
CA THR A 184 -8.05 -18.79 -15.36
C THR A 184 -7.35 -17.47 -15.63
N ILE A 185 -6.02 -17.44 -15.56
CA ILE A 185 -5.25 -16.23 -15.82
C ILE A 185 -4.52 -16.36 -17.17
N TRP A 186 -5.12 -15.78 -18.20
CA TRP A 186 -4.55 -15.71 -19.54
C TRP A 186 -4.47 -14.25 -19.96
N ASN A 187 -3.28 -13.81 -20.37
CA ASN A 187 -3.18 -12.54 -21.05
C ASN A 187 -3.87 -12.60 -22.40
N ASN A 188 -4.39 -11.46 -22.81
CA ASN A 188 -4.80 -11.30 -24.20
C ASN A 188 -3.54 -11.39 -25.07
N PRO A 189 -3.55 -12.07 -26.24
CA PRO A 189 -2.39 -12.11 -27.14
C PRO A 189 -1.89 -10.72 -27.56
N SER A 190 -2.76 -9.69 -27.51
CA SER A 190 -2.39 -8.30 -27.76
C SER A 190 -1.67 -7.60 -26.59
N GLY A 191 -1.40 -8.31 -25.47
CA GLY A 191 -0.67 -7.83 -24.31
C GLY A 191 -1.55 -7.54 -23.09
N GLY A 192 -1.11 -6.57 -22.28
CA GLY A 192 -1.66 -6.29 -20.95
C GLY A 192 -0.84 -6.93 -19.83
N ALA A 193 -1.37 -6.88 -18.62
CA ALA A 193 -0.73 -7.36 -17.41
C ALA A 193 -1.71 -8.13 -16.49
N LEU A 194 -2.70 -8.83 -17.07
CA LEU A 194 -3.72 -9.56 -16.30
C LEU A 194 -3.12 -10.78 -15.58
N GLU A 195 -1.99 -11.31 -16.06
CA GLU A 195 -1.16 -12.31 -15.38
C GLU A 195 -0.65 -11.88 -14.01
N TRP A 196 -0.70 -10.58 -13.74
CA TRP A 196 -0.25 -10.00 -12.50
C TRP A 196 -1.31 -10.10 -11.40
N ASP A 197 -1.48 -11.34 -10.93
CA ASP A 197 -2.42 -11.73 -9.88
C ASP A 197 -1.70 -12.46 -8.73
N GLU A 198 -1.67 -11.82 -7.56
CA GLU A 198 -0.99 -12.26 -6.35
C GLU A 198 -1.77 -11.87 -5.10
N ALA A 199 -1.55 -12.61 -4.02
CA ALA A 199 -2.14 -12.31 -2.73
C ALA A 199 -1.57 -10.99 -2.18
N SER A 200 -2.38 -10.31 -1.39
CA SER A 200 -2.01 -9.10 -0.65
C SER A 200 -2.12 -9.38 0.84
N SER A 201 -1.30 -8.72 1.66
CA SER A 201 -1.39 -8.75 3.11
C SER A 201 -1.35 -7.33 3.62
N VAL A 202 -2.48 -6.86 4.14
CA VAL A 202 -2.68 -5.45 4.51
C VAL A 202 -3.08 -5.37 5.97
N PHE A 203 -2.25 -4.73 6.77
CA PHE A 203 -2.42 -4.65 8.23
C PHE A 203 -1.86 -3.34 8.76
N ILE A 204 -2.25 -2.94 9.96
CA ILE A 204 -1.62 -1.83 10.68
C ILE A 204 -0.83 -2.39 11.84
N ILE A 205 0.44 -1.99 11.97
CA ILE A 205 1.25 -2.25 13.15
C ILE A 205 1.42 -1.02 14.01
N ASP A 206 1.72 -1.25 15.26
CA ASP A 206 2.15 -0.21 16.17
C ASP A 206 3.65 -0.20 16.48
N THR A 207 4.10 0.77 17.29
CA THR A 207 5.51 0.92 17.66
C THR A 207 6.02 -0.13 18.64
N LYS A 208 5.15 -1.03 19.13
CA LYS A 208 5.54 -2.22 19.88
C LYS A 208 5.60 -3.47 18.99
N GLY A 209 5.37 -3.31 17.68
CA GLY A 209 5.37 -4.40 16.70
C GLY A 209 4.05 -5.19 16.69
N GLU A 210 3.00 -4.70 17.33
CA GLU A 210 1.74 -5.43 17.44
C GLU A 210 0.80 -5.07 16.29
N ILE A 211 0.08 -6.07 15.77
CA ILE A 211 -0.96 -5.85 14.77
C ILE A 211 -2.18 -5.22 15.46
N ARG A 212 -2.62 -4.06 14.98
CA ARG A 212 -3.74 -3.28 15.53
C ARG A 212 -4.91 -3.12 14.57
N TRP A 213 -4.74 -3.57 13.34
CA TRP A 213 -5.78 -3.61 12.32
C TRP A 213 -5.39 -4.61 11.23
N TYR A 214 -6.38 -5.20 10.59
CA TYR A 214 -6.19 -6.15 9.50
C TYR A 214 -7.30 -5.97 8.48
N LEU A 215 -6.96 -5.99 7.19
CA LEU A 215 -7.93 -6.07 6.11
C LEU A 215 -8.08 -7.53 5.70
N ASP A 216 -9.29 -8.07 5.85
CA ASP A 216 -9.65 -9.39 5.33
C ASP A 216 -9.86 -9.28 3.80
N ASN A 217 -8.74 -9.22 3.09
CA ASN A 217 -8.69 -8.97 1.64
C ASN A 217 -9.27 -10.13 0.83
N ASP A 218 -9.24 -11.36 1.36
CA ASP A 218 -9.79 -12.55 0.71
C ASP A 218 -11.30 -12.39 0.43
N LYS A 219 -12.03 -11.66 1.29
CA LYS A 219 -13.45 -11.35 1.09
C LYS A 219 -13.72 -10.34 -0.04
N LEU A 220 -12.70 -9.63 -0.51
CA LEU A 220 -12.79 -8.76 -1.69
C LEU A 220 -12.41 -9.47 -2.98
N MET A 221 -11.91 -10.70 -2.89
CA MET A 221 -11.43 -11.49 -4.01
C MET A 221 -12.42 -12.58 -4.40
N ASP A 222 -12.53 -12.82 -5.71
CA ASP A 222 -13.27 -13.97 -6.26
C ASP A 222 -12.41 -14.67 -7.31
N LYS A 223 -12.00 -15.90 -6.98
CA LYS A 223 -11.10 -16.72 -7.81
C LYS A 223 -11.71 -17.07 -9.18
N ASN A 224 -13.03 -16.98 -9.32
CA ASN A 224 -13.72 -17.27 -10.59
C ASN A 224 -14.09 -16.03 -11.39
N ASN A 225 -13.74 -14.83 -10.92
CA ASN A 225 -14.12 -13.58 -11.55
C ASN A 225 -12.91 -12.66 -11.77
N ILE A 226 -12.47 -12.52 -13.03
CA ILE A 226 -11.29 -11.73 -13.42
C ILE A 226 -11.35 -10.26 -12.97
N TYR A 227 -12.53 -9.71 -12.73
CA TYR A 227 -12.69 -8.32 -12.28
C TYR A 227 -12.41 -8.16 -10.79
N ASN A 228 -12.56 -9.24 -10.00
CA ASN A 228 -12.40 -9.23 -8.55
C ASN A 228 -11.08 -9.92 -8.15
N ARG A 229 -10.01 -9.59 -8.87
CA ARG A 229 -8.67 -10.18 -8.73
C ARG A 229 -7.58 -9.14 -8.96
N GLY A 230 -6.34 -9.54 -8.72
CA GLY A 230 -5.17 -8.69 -8.82
C GLY A 230 -4.58 -8.34 -7.45
N ILE A 231 -3.52 -7.55 -7.50
CA ILE A 231 -2.73 -7.16 -6.33
C ILE A 231 -3.23 -5.81 -5.80
N MET A 232 -3.53 -5.73 -4.50
CA MET A 232 -3.95 -4.47 -3.86
C MET A 232 -2.78 -3.51 -3.74
N MET A 233 -2.91 -2.34 -4.37
CA MET A 233 -1.83 -1.37 -4.48
C MET A 233 -2.32 0.07 -4.41
N GLY A 234 -1.39 1.00 -4.19
CA GLY A 234 -1.68 2.44 -4.19
C GLY A 234 -2.55 2.87 -3.03
N PHE A 235 -2.37 2.23 -1.86
CA PHE A 235 -3.06 2.64 -0.64
C PHE A 235 -2.75 4.09 -0.32
N ARG A 236 -3.80 4.88 -0.07
CA ARG A 236 -3.73 6.26 0.41
C ARG A 236 -4.80 6.48 1.47
N GLN A 237 -4.42 7.11 2.58
CA GLN A 237 -5.40 7.68 3.49
C GLN A 237 -5.85 9.04 2.96
N ASN A 238 -7.13 9.12 2.61
CA ASN A 238 -7.76 10.31 2.05
C ASN A 238 -7.98 11.38 3.13
N SER A 239 -8.36 12.57 2.69
CA SER A 239 -8.73 13.69 3.58
C SER A 239 -9.88 13.37 4.54
N ASP A 240 -10.80 12.48 4.17
CA ASP A 240 -11.91 11.98 5.00
C ASP A 240 -11.53 10.78 5.90
N GLY A 241 -10.24 10.46 5.94
CA GLY A 241 -9.62 9.42 6.76
C GLY A 241 -9.83 7.98 6.28
N ALA A 242 -10.58 7.78 5.20
CA ALA A 242 -10.77 6.47 4.58
C ALA A 242 -9.59 6.11 3.67
N LEU A 243 -9.39 4.80 3.45
CA LEU A 243 -8.37 4.27 2.58
C LEU A 243 -8.91 4.10 1.16
N SER A 244 -8.16 4.58 0.17
CA SER A 244 -8.40 4.25 -1.24
C SER A 244 -7.22 3.47 -1.81
N PHE A 245 -7.51 2.51 -2.66
CA PHE A 245 -6.53 1.63 -3.30
C PHE A 245 -7.19 0.99 -4.53
N GLY A 246 -6.43 0.24 -5.33
CA GLY A 246 -6.99 -0.54 -6.42
C GLY A 246 -6.26 -1.85 -6.63
N PHE A 247 -6.85 -2.71 -7.47
CA PHE A 247 -6.33 -4.03 -7.80
C PHE A 247 -6.97 -4.52 -9.09
N GLY A 248 -6.13 -5.01 -10.01
CA GLY A 248 -6.57 -5.57 -11.29
C GLY A 248 -7.46 -4.61 -12.08
N GLN A 249 -8.76 -4.90 -12.13
CA GLN A 249 -9.72 -4.12 -12.92
C GLN A 249 -10.59 -3.18 -12.06
N ARG A 250 -10.20 -2.95 -10.79
CA ARG A 250 -10.97 -2.19 -9.82
C ARG A 250 -10.15 -1.14 -9.09
N TYR A 251 -10.85 -0.11 -8.63
CA TYR A 251 -10.38 0.84 -7.64
C TYR A 251 -11.50 1.10 -6.63
N VAL A 252 -11.11 1.23 -5.37
CA VAL A 252 -12.02 1.11 -4.23
C VAL A 252 -11.69 2.11 -3.14
N LYS A 253 -12.67 2.33 -2.26
CA LYS A 253 -12.51 3.13 -1.07
C LYS A 253 -13.29 2.54 0.10
N TYR A 254 -12.59 2.29 1.20
CA TYR A 254 -13.13 1.73 2.43
C TYR A 254 -12.64 2.54 3.63
N ASP A 255 -13.47 2.70 4.67
CA ASP A 255 -13.00 3.28 5.93
C ASP A 255 -12.29 2.24 6.81
N LEU A 256 -11.66 2.70 7.91
CA LEU A 256 -10.93 1.83 8.82
C LEU A 256 -11.83 0.83 9.58
N MET A 257 -13.15 0.96 9.52
CA MET A 257 -14.07 -0.03 10.08
C MET A 257 -14.39 -1.14 9.07
N GLY A 258 -13.92 -1.02 7.83
CA GLY A 258 -14.19 -1.94 6.73
C GLY A 258 -15.47 -1.60 5.96
N ARG A 259 -16.08 -0.43 6.17
CA ARG A 259 -17.28 -0.03 5.44
C ARG A 259 -16.93 0.39 4.02
N GLU A 260 -17.67 -0.13 3.05
CA GLU A 260 -17.54 0.29 1.66
C GLU A 260 -18.05 1.72 1.48
N ILE A 261 -17.22 2.57 0.88
CA ILE A 261 -17.63 3.90 0.39
C ILE A 261 -17.91 3.81 -1.11
N PHE A 262 -17.00 3.21 -1.87
CA PHE A 262 -17.27 2.77 -3.23
C PHE A 262 -16.37 1.61 -3.62
N ASN A 263 -16.83 0.82 -4.59
CA ASN A 263 -16.04 -0.22 -5.21
C ASN A 263 -16.37 -0.30 -6.70
N ARG A 264 -15.45 0.17 -7.56
CA ARG A 264 -15.73 0.47 -8.97
C ARG A 264 -14.84 -0.32 -9.90
N LEU A 265 -15.41 -0.71 -11.04
CA LEU A 265 -14.65 -1.16 -12.20
C LEU A 265 -13.93 0.02 -12.85
N LEU A 266 -12.81 -0.27 -13.50
CA LEU A 266 -12.19 0.67 -14.43
C LEU A 266 -13.15 0.98 -15.59
N PRO A 267 -13.17 2.22 -16.09
CA PRO A 267 -13.87 2.54 -17.33
C PRO A 267 -13.35 1.69 -18.48
N SER A 268 -14.23 1.29 -19.40
CA SER A 268 -13.97 0.19 -20.37
C SER A 268 -12.75 0.34 -21.30
N SER A 269 -12.27 1.56 -21.52
CA SER A 269 -11.04 1.82 -22.31
C SER A 269 -9.76 1.49 -21.55
N TYR A 270 -9.85 1.25 -20.24
CA TYR A 270 -8.73 1.04 -19.33
C TYR A 270 -8.79 -0.33 -18.68
N ILE A 271 -7.60 -0.85 -18.42
CA ILE A 271 -7.37 -2.13 -17.78
C ILE A 271 -6.20 -2.02 -16.82
N ASP A 272 -6.02 -3.05 -16.00
CA ASP A 272 -4.77 -3.34 -15.28
C ASP A 272 -4.31 -2.17 -14.39
N PHE A 273 -5.23 -1.68 -13.55
CA PHE A 273 -4.88 -0.80 -12.43
C PHE A 273 -3.74 -1.44 -11.65
N SER A 274 -2.75 -0.62 -11.34
CA SER A 274 -1.68 -1.08 -10.48
C SER A 274 -0.98 0.10 -9.81
N HIS A 275 -0.15 -0.19 -8.81
CA HIS A 275 0.80 0.67 -8.10
C HIS A 275 0.31 1.96 -7.42
N SER A 276 -0.44 2.84 -8.07
CA SER A 276 -0.67 4.21 -7.59
C SER A 276 -2.08 4.71 -7.89
N MET A 277 -2.68 5.26 -6.83
CA MET A 277 -3.91 6.03 -6.82
C MET A 277 -3.64 7.28 -5.98
N SER A 278 -4.15 8.44 -6.40
CA SER A 278 -4.01 9.68 -5.63
C SER A 278 -5.31 10.48 -5.65
N GLN A 279 -5.75 10.98 -4.49
CA GLN A 279 -6.91 11.86 -4.40
C GLN A 279 -6.47 13.31 -4.64
N MET A 280 -7.15 13.98 -5.55
CA MET A 280 -6.93 15.39 -5.83
C MET A 280 -7.76 16.29 -4.90
N PRO A 281 -7.39 17.58 -4.70
CA PRO A 281 -8.15 18.52 -3.89
C PRO A 281 -9.60 18.74 -4.34
N ASN A 282 -9.90 18.61 -5.63
CA ASN A 282 -11.26 18.66 -6.17
C ASN A 282 -12.10 17.40 -5.83
N GLY A 283 -11.47 16.37 -5.26
CA GLY A 283 -12.05 15.07 -4.91
C GLY A 283 -12.07 14.04 -6.04
N ASN A 284 -11.45 14.35 -7.19
CA ASN A 284 -11.18 13.39 -8.26
C ASN A 284 -10.02 12.47 -7.85
N TYR A 285 -9.82 11.41 -8.63
CA TYR A 285 -8.75 10.45 -8.42
C TYR A 285 -7.88 10.33 -9.67
N LEU A 286 -6.57 10.37 -9.48
CA LEU A 286 -5.60 9.94 -10.48
C LEU A 286 -5.33 8.45 -10.31
N LEU A 287 -5.45 7.69 -11.39
CA LEU A 287 -5.20 6.25 -11.41
C LEU A 287 -4.11 5.93 -12.42
N ARG A 288 -3.15 5.08 -12.03
CA ARG A 288 -2.22 4.46 -12.99
C ARG A 288 -2.88 3.20 -13.56
N VAL A 289 -3.12 3.22 -14.87
CA VAL A 289 -3.75 2.12 -15.62
C VAL A 289 -2.96 1.78 -16.88
N ALA A 290 -3.50 0.86 -17.66
CA ALA A 290 -3.14 0.60 -19.05
C ALA A 290 -4.36 0.83 -19.96
N MET A 291 -4.12 0.99 -21.26
CA MET A 291 -5.18 1.04 -22.26
C MET A 291 -5.52 -0.36 -22.78
N ALA A 292 -6.82 -0.64 -22.88
CA ALA A 292 -7.34 -1.90 -23.40
C ALA A 292 -7.07 -2.11 -24.90
N SER A 293 -6.86 -1.02 -25.64
CA SER A 293 -6.51 -1.06 -27.07
C SER A 293 -5.81 0.23 -27.50
N VAL A 294 -4.64 0.08 -28.11
CA VAL A 294 -3.86 1.16 -28.71
C VAL A 294 -3.47 0.75 -30.13
N LYS A 295 -3.79 1.61 -31.10
CA LYS A 295 -3.31 1.47 -32.48
C LYS A 295 -1.87 1.95 -32.56
N ARG A 296 -0.94 1.03 -32.79
CA ARG A 296 0.47 1.34 -33.01
C ARG A 296 0.69 1.98 -34.39
N PRO A 297 1.81 2.70 -34.59
CA PRO A 297 2.18 3.22 -35.91
C PRO A 297 2.35 2.15 -37.00
N ASP A 298 2.69 0.92 -36.60
CA ASP A 298 2.79 -0.26 -37.49
C ASP A 298 1.42 -0.89 -37.83
N GLY A 299 0.32 -0.32 -37.34
CA GLY A 299 -1.05 -0.78 -37.58
C GLY A 299 -1.53 -1.90 -36.65
N LYS A 300 -0.68 -2.44 -35.76
CA LYS A 300 -1.09 -3.46 -34.78
C LYS A 300 -1.92 -2.84 -33.65
N ASN A 301 -2.87 -3.59 -33.11
CA ASN A 301 -3.61 -3.22 -31.91
C ASN A 301 -3.00 -3.94 -30.71
N VAL A 302 -2.62 -3.19 -29.68
CA VAL A 302 -2.02 -3.73 -28.46
C VAL A 302 -2.72 -3.22 -27.22
N ARG A 303 -2.67 -3.98 -26.14
CA ARG A 303 -2.93 -3.49 -24.79
C ARG A 303 -1.67 -2.84 -24.26
N SER A 304 -1.76 -1.61 -23.79
CA SER A 304 -0.59 -0.92 -23.25
C SER A 304 -0.19 -1.51 -21.89
N VAL A 305 0.95 -1.09 -21.34
CA VAL A 305 1.44 -1.61 -20.06
C VAL A 305 1.98 -0.46 -19.23
N ARG A 306 1.26 -0.15 -18.15
CA ARG A 306 1.77 0.69 -17.05
C ARG A 306 2.22 2.09 -17.48
N ASP A 307 1.60 2.65 -18.51
CA ASP A 307 2.04 3.84 -19.23
C ASP A 307 0.90 4.85 -19.47
N VAL A 308 -0.19 4.74 -18.72
CA VAL A 308 -1.37 5.62 -18.82
C VAL A 308 -1.77 6.10 -17.43
N ILE A 309 -2.09 7.39 -17.33
CA ILE A 309 -2.73 8.00 -16.16
C ILE A 309 -4.11 8.50 -16.57
N VAL A 310 -5.12 8.20 -15.76
CA VAL A 310 -6.47 8.75 -15.93
C VAL A 310 -6.87 9.55 -14.70
N GLU A 311 -7.55 10.67 -14.93
CA GLU A 311 -8.29 11.38 -13.88
C GLU A 311 -9.76 10.94 -13.95
N VAL A 312 -10.29 10.43 -12.85
CA VAL A 312 -11.71 10.08 -12.71
C VAL A 312 -12.40 10.96 -11.69
N ASP A 313 -13.63 11.37 -11.99
CA ASP A 313 -14.45 12.15 -11.08
C ASP A 313 -15.01 11.31 -9.91
N LYS A 314 -15.75 11.98 -9.02
CA LYS A 314 -16.39 11.34 -7.87
C LYS A 314 -17.41 10.26 -8.25
N ASN A 315 -17.91 10.24 -9.48
CA ASN A 315 -18.83 9.21 -10.00
C ASN A 315 -18.11 8.11 -10.77
N GLY A 316 -16.82 8.29 -11.08
CA GLY A 316 -16.00 7.36 -11.85
C GLY A 316 -15.98 7.66 -13.35
N ASN A 317 -16.46 8.82 -13.80
CA ASN A 317 -16.31 9.27 -15.17
C ASN A 317 -14.89 9.76 -15.41
N VAL A 318 -14.32 9.44 -16.57
CA VAL A 318 -13.00 9.91 -16.96
C VAL A 318 -13.11 11.36 -17.40
N VAL A 319 -12.32 12.24 -16.78
CA VAL A 319 -12.31 13.68 -17.10
C VAL A 319 -11.04 14.09 -17.84
N ASP A 320 -9.94 13.35 -17.69
CA ASP A 320 -8.71 13.56 -18.45
C ASP A 320 -7.84 12.30 -18.51
N GLU A 321 -6.91 12.27 -19.47
CA GLU A 321 -6.02 11.13 -19.74
C GLU A 321 -4.63 11.60 -20.18
N TRP A 322 -3.58 11.01 -19.61
CA TRP A 322 -2.19 11.16 -20.07
C TRP A 322 -1.67 9.84 -20.64
N ARG A 323 -1.60 9.79 -21.98
CA ARG A 323 -1.01 8.68 -22.74
C ARG A 323 0.50 8.88 -22.81
N LEU A 324 1.26 8.25 -21.91
CA LEU A 324 2.69 8.56 -21.81
C LEU A 324 3.48 8.13 -23.03
N PHE A 325 3.00 7.17 -23.81
CA PHE A 325 3.63 6.76 -25.07
C PHE A 325 3.52 7.82 -26.18
N GLU A 326 2.65 8.82 -26.04
CA GLU A 326 2.58 9.99 -26.92
C GLU A 326 3.38 11.18 -26.37
N ILE A 327 3.49 11.28 -25.04
CA ILE A 327 4.13 12.41 -24.34
C ILE A 327 5.64 12.19 -24.17
N LEU A 328 6.05 10.96 -23.85
CA LEU A 328 7.42 10.55 -23.59
C LEU A 328 7.94 9.65 -24.73
N ASP A 329 9.11 9.05 -24.51
CA ASP A 329 9.83 8.26 -25.51
C ASP A 329 9.75 6.76 -25.21
N PRO A 330 8.83 6.03 -25.85
CA PRO A 330 8.71 4.59 -25.64
C PRO A 330 9.90 3.79 -26.17
N TYR A 331 10.81 4.41 -26.93
CA TYR A 331 11.97 3.75 -27.54
C TYR A 331 13.30 4.12 -26.86
N ARG A 332 13.28 4.96 -25.82
CA ARG A 332 14.47 5.18 -24.97
C ARG A 332 14.80 3.90 -24.20
N ALA A 333 15.76 3.14 -24.74
CA ALA A 333 16.10 1.79 -24.28
C ALA A 333 17.24 1.73 -23.24
N ASN A 334 17.89 2.86 -22.93
CA ASN A 334 19.14 2.88 -22.18
C ASN A 334 19.07 2.14 -20.84
N ILE A 335 18.00 2.38 -20.07
CA ILE A 335 17.80 1.71 -18.79
C ILE A 335 17.39 0.25 -19.01
N ILE A 336 16.43 -0.01 -19.90
CA ILE A 336 15.92 -1.36 -20.21
C ILE A 336 17.05 -2.34 -20.53
N LYS A 337 18.06 -1.89 -21.30
CA LYS A 337 19.24 -2.69 -21.68
C LYS A 337 20.11 -3.11 -20.51
N VAL A 338 20.02 -2.44 -19.37
CA VAL A 338 20.87 -2.72 -18.20
C VAL A 338 20.05 -3.06 -16.96
N LEU A 339 18.73 -3.25 -17.09
CA LEU A 339 17.89 -3.75 -16.01
C LEU A 339 18.26 -5.18 -15.67
N ASP A 340 18.31 -5.49 -14.37
CA ASP A 340 18.39 -6.86 -13.90
C ASP A 340 17.07 -7.58 -14.22
N GLN A 341 17.11 -8.52 -15.16
CA GLN A 341 15.93 -9.25 -15.61
C GLN A 341 15.39 -10.21 -14.54
N GLY A 342 16.11 -10.44 -13.44
CA GLY A 342 15.61 -11.26 -12.34
C GLY A 342 14.65 -10.55 -11.39
N ALA A 343 14.56 -9.22 -11.46
CA ALA A 343 13.64 -8.44 -10.63
C ALA A 343 13.03 -7.28 -11.43
N VAL A 344 12.05 -7.59 -12.30
CA VAL A 344 11.26 -6.58 -13.00
C VAL A 344 9.98 -6.31 -12.22
N CYS A 345 10.06 -5.42 -11.22
CA CYS A 345 9.01 -5.24 -10.21
C CYS A 345 8.72 -6.57 -9.48
N LEU A 346 7.46 -6.94 -9.22
CA LEU A 346 7.13 -8.19 -8.54
C LEU A 346 7.28 -9.45 -9.42
N ASN A 347 7.55 -9.30 -10.71
CA ASN A 347 7.90 -10.44 -11.57
C ASN A 347 9.37 -10.82 -11.30
N VAL A 348 9.57 -11.59 -10.22
CA VAL A 348 10.88 -12.09 -9.82
C VAL A 348 11.13 -13.42 -10.51
N ASP A 349 12.16 -13.47 -11.35
CA ASP A 349 12.61 -14.67 -12.06
C ASP A 349 14.08 -14.91 -11.78
N VAL A 350 14.36 -15.78 -10.81
CA VAL A 350 15.74 -15.96 -10.35
C VAL A 350 16.66 -16.54 -11.43
N SER A 351 16.12 -17.27 -12.42
CA SER A 351 16.90 -17.78 -13.55
C SER A 351 17.42 -16.67 -14.48
N LYS A 352 16.86 -15.47 -14.35
CA LYS A 352 17.23 -14.27 -15.09
C LYS A 352 17.95 -13.21 -14.25
N ALA A 353 18.17 -13.48 -12.97
CA ALA A 353 18.96 -12.59 -12.12
C ALA A 353 20.33 -12.30 -12.75
N GLY A 354 20.75 -11.04 -12.73
CA GLY A 354 22.00 -10.56 -13.31
C GLY A 354 22.05 -10.54 -14.84
N LYS A 355 21.03 -11.04 -15.56
CA LYS A 355 20.96 -10.97 -17.02
C LYS A 355 20.40 -9.62 -17.46
N THR A 356 20.84 -9.17 -18.64
CA THR A 356 20.46 -7.90 -19.27
C THR A 356 20.03 -8.13 -20.72
N LEU A 357 19.44 -7.13 -21.38
CA LEU A 357 18.94 -7.25 -22.76
C LEU A 357 19.93 -6.62 -23.76
N SER A 358 20.24 -7.35 -24.84
CA SER A 358 21.07 -6.87 -25.94
C SER A 358 20.31 -6.00 -26.95
N ASN A 359 21.04 -5.33 -27.85
CA ASN A 359 20.44 -4.57 -28.95
C ASN A 359 19.69 -5.50 -29.91
N GLU A 360 20.27 -6.66 -30.21
CA GLU A 360 19.71 -7.65 -31.11
C GLU A 360 18.42 -8.24 -30.55
N GLU A 361 18.36 -8.47 -29.24
CA GLU A 361 17.15 -8.95 -28.56
C GLU A 361 16.02 -7.92 -28.63
N LEU A 362 16.31 -6.64 -28.35
CA LEU A 362 15.31 -5.57 -28.47
C LEU A 362 14.82 -5.39 -29.90
N ALA A 363 15.72 -5.42 -30.90
CA ALA A 363 15.35 -5.32 -32.30
C ALA A 363 14.46 -6.49 -32.75
N LYS A 364 14.74 -7.72 -32.25
CA LYS A 364 13.88 -8.89 -32.49
C LYS A 364 12.52 -8.75 -31.81
N MET A 365 12.44 -8.09 -30.66
CA MET A 365 11.15 -7.80 -30.04
C MET A 365 10.32 -6.86 -30.91
N ASP A 366 10.91 -5.82 -31.50
CA ASP A 366 10.16 -4.87 -32.34
C ASP A 366 9.54 -5.51 -33.59
N THR A 367 10.10 -6.62 -34.08
CA THR A 367 9.53 -7.40 -35.19
C THR A 367 8.62 -8.54 -34.73
N SER A 368 8.57 -8.85 -33.43
CA SER A 368 7.73 -9.91 -32.89
C SER A 368 6.31 -9.44 -32.58
N ASP A 369 5.36 -10.39 -32.55
CA ASP A 369 4.00 -10.20 -32.08
C ASP A 369 3.85 -10.49 -30.57
N VAL A 370 4.95 -10.43 -29.82
CA VAL A 370 4.94 -10.67 -28.37
C VAL A 370 4.80 -9.34 -27.64
N PHE A 371 3.63 -9.16 -27.03
CA PHE A 371 3.24 -8.02 -26.21
C PHE A 371 2.79 -8.49 -24.83
N GLY A 372 2.79 -7.58 -23.85
CA GLY A 372 2.42 -7.86 -22.46
C GLY A 372 3.43 -7.32 -21.47
N ASP A 373 3.38 -7.84 -20.23
CA ASP A 373 4.26 -7.42 -19.15
C ASP A 373 5.70 -7.96 -19.27
N ILE A 374 6.38 -7.51 -20.32
CA ILE A 374 7.77 -7.81 -20.62
C ILE A 374 8.58 -6.52 -20.68
N ALA A 375 9.77 -6.51 -20.09
CA ALA A 375 10.70 -5.40 -20.24
C ALA A 375 11.09 -5.26 -21.72
N GLY A 376 10.86 -4.09 -22.30
CA GLY A 376 11.10 -3.84 -23.71
C GLY A 376 10.62 -2.46 -24.12
N THR A 377 11.03 -2.02 -25.30
CA THR A 377 10.63 -0.74 -25.89
C THR A 377 9.31 -0.84 -26.64
N GLY A 378 8.67 0.31 -26.84
CA GLY A 378 7.43 0.45 -27.59
C GLY A 378 6.17 0.20 -26.75
N VAL A 379 5.08 0.86 -27.16
CA VAL A 379 3.76 0.64 -26.53
C VAL A 379 3.30 -0.82 -26.74
N GLY A 380 2.70 -1.40 -25.70
CA GLY A 380 2.40 -2.84 -25.66
C GLY A 380 3.44 -3.67 -24.91
N ARG A 381 4.54 -3.04 -24.48
CA ARG A 381 5.53 -3.61 -23.56
C ARG A 381 5.71 -2.71 -22.35
N ASN A 382 6.35 -3.24 -21.33
CA ASN A 382 6.62 -2.53 -20.09
C ASN A 382 7.82 -1.58 -20.25
N TRP A 383 7.67 -0.52 -21.07
CA TRP A 383 8.76 0.42 -21.41
C TRP A 383 8.93 1.57 -20.40
N ALA A 384 7.84 1.98 -19.75
CA ALA A 384 7.81 3.07 -18.78
C ALA A 384 7.79 2.54 -17.34
N HIS A 385 6.89 1.58 -17.07
CA HIS A 385 6.64 1.07 -15.74
C HIS A 385 6.40 2.20 -14.72
N VAL A 386 5.33 2.97 -14.90
CA VAL A 386 4.99 4.03 -13.94
C VAL A 386 4.53 3.42 -12.63
N ASN A 387 5.13 3.84 -11.52
CA ASN A 387 4.86 3.27 -10.20
C ASN A 387 4.38 4.28 -9.15
N SER A 388 4.43 5.57 -9.46
CA SER A 388 3.83 6.61 -8.63
C SER A 388 3.29 7.75 -9.47
N ILE A 389 2.19 8.33 -9.01
CA ILE A 389 1.58 9.54 -9.55
C ILE A 389 1.31 10.47 -8.37
N ASP A 390 1.62 11.75 -8.56
CA ASP A 390 1.26 12.80 -7.64
C ASP A 390 0.72 14.03 -8.37
N TYR A 391 -0.12 14.81 -7.69
CA TYR A 391 -0.73 16.01 -8.27
C TYR A 391 -0.06 17.27 -7.73
N ASP A 392 0.28 18.20 -8.62
CA ASP A 392 0.73 19.54 -8.23
C ASP A 392 -0.36 20.57 -8.54
N GLU A 393 -1.07 20.97 -7.49
CA GLU A 393 -2.14 21.97 -7.57
C GLU A 393 -1.64 23.37 -7.94
N SER A 394 -0.34 23.67 -7.78
CA SER A 394 0.18 25.02 -8.00
C SER A 394 0.20 25.45 -9.47
N ASP A 395 0.12 24.48 -10.39
CA ASP A 395 0.12 24.70 -11.83
C ASP A 395 -0.59 23.60 -12.64
N ASP A 396 -1.56 22.93 -12.01
CA ASP A 396 -2.43 21.86 -12.55
C ASP A 396 -1.67 20.85 -13.41
N SER A 397 -0.86 20.02 -12.74
CA SER A 397 -0.01 19.05 -13.42
C SER A 397 0.23 17.81 -12.58
N ILE A 398 0.79 16.79 -13.20
CA ILE A 398 1.14 15.54 -12.53
C ILE A 398 2.65 15.34 -12.49
N ILE A 399 3.12 14.71 -11.42
CA ILE A 399 4.49 14.22 -11.26
C ILE A 399 4.42 12.69 -11.27
N VAL A 400 5.21 12.06 -12.14
CA VAL A 400 5.21 10.60 -12.31
C VAL A 400 6.61 10.05 -12.10
N SER A 401 6.69 8.90 -11.42
CA SER A 401 7.90 8.09 -11.36
C SER A 401 7.82 6.98 -12.40
N SER A 402 8.76 6.97 -13.34
CA SER A 402 8.94 5.89 -14.31
C SER A 402 10.16 5.06 -13.94
N ARG A 403 9.93 3.80 -13.56
CA ARG A 403 11.00 2.86 -13.18
C ARG A 403 11.93 2.59 -14.36
N HIS A 404 11.38 2.29 -15.54
CA HIS A 404 12.17 1.85 -16.69
C HIS A 404 12.74 3.00 -17.52
N GLN A 405 12.42 4.24 -17.17
CA GLN A 405 13.14 5.41 -17.67
C GLN A 405 14.13 5.97 -16.64
N SER A 406 14.15 5.44 -15.41
CA SER A 406 14.91 5.99 -14.26
C SER A 406 14.78 7.51 -14.18
N ALA A 407 13.53 7.97 -14.20
CA ALA A 407 13.21 9.39 -14.26
C ALA A 407 11.94 9.73 -13.50
N ILE A 408 11.99 10.86 -12.80
CA ILE A 408 10.82 11.56 -12.24
C ILE A 408 10.47 12.67 -13.21
N VAL A 409 9.24 12.70 -13.70
CA VAL A 409 8.82 13.58 -14.78
C VAL A 409 7.60 14.38 -14.36
N LYS A 410 7.61 15.69 -14.60
CA LYS A 410 6.42 16.54 -14.44
C LYS A 410 5.78 16.83 -15.79
N ILE A 411 4.47 16.63 -15.88
CA ILE A 411 3.68 16.76 -17.12
C ILE A 411 2.47 17.66 -16.85
N GLY A 412 2.29 18.69 -17.68
CA GLY A 412 1.18 19.63 -17.56
C GLY A 412 -0.17 19.03 -17.98
N ARG A 413 -1.25 19.72 -17.60
CA ARG A 413 -2.60 19.50 -18.16
C ARG A 413 -2.62 19.55 -19.69
N ASP A 414 -1.77 20.38 -20.28
CA ASP A 414 -1.55 20.52 -21.72
C ASP A 414 -0.78 19.35 -22.37
N LYS A 415 -0.51 18.29 -21.59
CA LYS A 415 0.22 17.08 -21.99
C LYS A 415 1.68 17.32 -22.37
N LYS A 416 2.26 18.47 -22.01
CA LYS A 416 3.66 18.79 -22.26
C LYS A 416 4.54 18.47 -21.05
N VAL A 417 5.73 17.95 -21.32
CA VAL A 417 6.76 17.73 -20.31
C VAL A 417 7.27 19.09 -19.81
N LYS A 418 7.13 19.33 -18.51
CA LYS A 418 7.62 20.56 -17.84
C LYS A 418 9.07 20.43 -17.41
N TRP A 419 9.44 19.29 -16.84
CA TRP A 419 10.83 18.95 -16.50
C TRP A 419 11.00 17.44 -16.31
N ILE A 420 12.25 16.97 -16.40
CA ILE A 420 12.68 15.60 -16.18
C ILE A 420 13.85 15.62 -15.19
N LEU A 421 13.67 14.95 -14.07
CA LEU A 421 14.72 14.63 -13.11
C LEU A 421 15.22 13.21 -13.40
N GLY A 422 16.37 13.11 -14.07
CA GLY A 422 17.02 11.85 -14.42
C GLY A 422 18.28 12.09 -15.25
N ALA A 423 19.09 11.05 -15.45
CA ALA A 423 20.31 11.14 -16.27
C ALA A 423 20.00 11.60 -17.70
N HIS A 424 20.88 12.41 -18.30
CA HIS A 424 20.65 13.05 -19.60
C HIS A 424 20.85 12.09 -20.79
N LYS A 425 21.58 11.01 -20.56
CA LYS A 425 21.87 9.95 -21.53
C LYS A 425 20.60 9.33 -22.12
N GLY A 426 20.58 9.21 -23.44
CA GLY A 426 19.50 8.55 -24.20
C GLY A 426 18.25 9.38 -24.46
N TRP A 427 18.08 10.55 -23.83
CA TRP A 427 16.96 11.44 -24.14
C TRP A 427 17.15 12.13 -25.48
N GLY A 428 16.18 12.00 -26.38
CA GLY A 428 16.17 12.68 -27.69
C GLY A 428 16.07 14.20 -27.58
N GLU A 429 16.33 14.89 -28.70
CA GLU A 429 16.50 16.36 -28.75
C GLU A 429 15.30 17.14 -28.17
N LYS A 430 14.08 16.66 -28.42
CA LYS A 430 12.84 17.29 -27.92
C LYS A 430 12.75 17.38 -26.39
N TYR A 431 13.49 16.56 -25.65
CA TYR A 431 13.48 16.54 -24.18
C TYR A 431 14.66 17.28 -23.54
N LYS A 432 15.70 17.62 -24.29
CA LYS A 432 16.94 18.18 -23.72
C LYS A 432 16.68 19.44 -22.89
N LYS A 433 15.73 20.28 -23.32
CA LYS A 433 15.32 21.51 -22.61
C LYS A 433 14.55 21.26 -21.30
N ALA A 434 14.03 20.05 -21.10
CA ALA A 434 13.29 19.68 -19.89
C ALA A 434 14.19 19.02 -18.83
N LEU A 435 15.38 18.54 -19.18
CA LEU A 435 16.31 17.91 -18.25
C LEU A 435 16.79 18.91 -17.20
N LEU A 436 16.70 18.54 -15.92
CA LEU A 436 17.16 19.38 -14.83
C LEU A 436 18.69 19.34 -14.69
N GLN A 437 19.28 20.52 -14.49
CA GLN A 437 20.71 20.68 -14.21
C GLN A 437 20.97 20.51 -12.70
N PRO A 438 21.77 19.52 -12.29
CA PRO A 438 22.14 19.39 -10.89
C PRO A 438 23.04 20.54 -10.42
N ILE A 439 22.78 21.02 -9.22
CA ILE A 439 23.54 22.07 -8.53
C ILE A 439 23.90 21.65 -7.10
N ASP A 440 24.99 22.20 -6.58
CA ASP A 440 25.35 22.06 -5.17
C ASP A 440 24.58 23.05 -4.27
N LYS A 441 24.81 22.95 -2.96
CA LYS A 441 24.20 23.82 -1.94
C LYS A 441 24.51 25.32 -2.13
N ASN A 442 25.55 25.65 -2.89
CA ASN A 442 25.95 27.03 -3.19
C ASN A 442 25.38 27.51 -4.54
N GLY A 443 24.58 26.68 -5.23
CA GLY A 443 24.01 26.98 -6.53
C GLY A 443 24.98 26.77 -7.70
N LYS A 444 26.15 26.15 -7.50
CA LYS A 444 27.10 25.87 -8.57
C LYS A 444 26.70 24.60 -9.31
N ASN A 445 26.78 24.63 -10.64
CA ASN A 445 26.51 23.46 -11.47
C ASN A 445 27.42 22.28 -11.09
N ILE A 446 26.80 21.12 -10.92
CA ILE A 446 27.47 19.84 -10.80
C ILE A 446 27.59 19.26 -12.21
N ILE A 447 28.82 18.96 -12.63
CA ILE A 447 29.07 18.28 -13.89
C ILE A 447 29.24 16.79 -13.59
N CYS A 448 28.44 15.97 -14.27
CA CYS A 448 28.46 14.52 -14.17
C CYS A 448 29.07 13.93 -15.44
N GLU A 449 29.72 12.78 -15.33
CA GLU A 449 30.32 12.07 -16.47
C GLU A 449 29.29 11.22 -17.22
N ASP A 450 29.65 10.79 -18.43
CA ASP A 450 28.88 9.87 -19.28
C ASP A 450 27.43 10.32 -19.47
N ASP A 451 27.25 11.52 -20.03
CA ASP A 451 25.94 12.16 -20.24
C ASP A 451 25.08 12.18 -18.97
N TYR A 452 25.69 12.60 -17.87
CA TYR A 452 25.07 12.71 -16.57
C TYR A 452 24.60 11.38 -15.95
N SER A 453 25.14 10.24 -16.41
CA SER A 453 24.89 8.95 -15.77
C SER A 453 25.76 8.72 -14.52
N LYS A 454 26.94 9.35 -14.44
CA LYS A 454 27.91 9.18 -13.34
C LYS A 454 28.18 10.49 -12.63
N CYS A 455 27.36 10.81 -11.64
CA CYS A 455 27.50 12.02 -10.81
C CYS A 455 28.46 11.82 -9.62
N PRO A 456 28.92 12.89 -8.93
CA PRO A 456 29.84 12.75 -7.79
C PRO A 456 29.34 11.82 -6.69
N GLY A 457 28.02 11.83 -6.44
CA GLY A 457 27.37 10.90 -5.52
C GLY A 457 27.55 9.45 -5.95
N TYR A 458 27.56 9.09 -7.22
CA TYR A 458 27.81 7.71 -7.64
C TYR A 458 29.19 7.18 -7.19
N LYS A 459 30.21 8.04 -7.21
CA LYS A 459 31.60 7.68 -6.89
C LYS A 459 31.95 7.79 -5.40
N ASN A 460 31.30 8.69 -4.67
CA ASN A 460 31.64 8.97 -3.28
C ASN A 460 30.76 8.17 -2.30
N LYS A 461 31.35 7.28 -1.50
CA LYS A 461 30.63 6.50 -0.47
C LYS A 461 29.96 7.37 0.60
N GLU A 462 30.52 8.55 0.88
CA GLU A 462 30.00 9.50 1.88
C GLU A 462 28.77 10.28 1.39
N GLY A 463 28.39 10.12 0.12
CA GLY A 463 27.20 10.74 -0.47
C GLY A 463 27.53 11.84 -1.47
N GLY A 464 26.51 12.62 -1.81
CA GLY A 464 26.56 13.68 -2.83
C GLY A 464 25.48 13.50 -3.89
N PHE A 465 25.37 14.47 -4.80
CA PHE A 465 24.34 14.43 -5.83
C PHE A 465 24.48 13.16 -6.70
N ASP A 466 23.41 12.39 -6.76
CA ASP A 466 23.18 11.36 -7.76
C ASP A 466 21.69 11.37 -8.14
N PHE A 467 21.38 10.97 -9.36
CA PHE A 467 19.98 10.76 -9.78
C PHE A 467 19.41 9.50 -9.12
N THR A 468 18.11 9.31 -9.31
CA THR A 468 17.42 8.09 -8.90
C THR A 468 17.44 7.05 -10.01
N TRP A 469 17.46 5.78 -9.63
CA TRP A 469 17.54 4.66 -10.55
C TRP A 469 16.49 3.63 -10.20
N THR A 470 15.66 3.25 -11.18
CA THR A 470 14.52 2.34 -10.99
C THR A 470 13.61 2.70 -9.80
N GLN A 471 13.47 4.00 -9.54
CA GLN A 471 12.92 4.56 -8.31
C GLN A 471 11.41 4.39 -8.14
N HIS A 472 10.94 4.55 -6.90
CA HIS A 472 9.54 4.55 -6.51
C HIS A 472 9.15 5.82 -5.75
N THR A 473 7.83 6.04 -5.65
CA THR A 473 7.20 7.02 -4.75
C THR A 473 7.79 8.42 -4.87
N ALA A 474 7.84 8.95 -6.09
CA ALA A 474 8.17 10.35 -6.31
C ALA A 474 6.98 11.24 -5.92
N PHE A 475 6.98 11.70 -4.67
CA PHE A 475 5.89 12.49 -4.09
C PHE A 475 6.36 13.89 -3.72
N ARG A 476 5.55 14.87 -4.08
CA ARG A 476 5.70 16.29 -3.74
C ARG A 476 5.50 16.47 -2.25
N ILE A 477 6.32 17.34 -1.66
CA ILE A 477 6.14 17.78 -0.29
C ILE A 477 5.36 19.10 -0.31
N ASP A 478 4.05 19.04 -0.06
CA ASP A 478 3.16 20.17 -0.20
C ASP A 478 3.56 21.34 0.70
N GLU A 479 3.89 21.07 1.97
CA GLU A 479 4.24 22.07 2.98
C GLU A 479 5.55 22.82 2.69
N LYS A 480 6.37 22.28 1.77
CA LYS A 480 7.67 22.87 1.41
C LYS A 480 7.69 23.40 -0.03
N SER A 481 6.67 23.05 -0.82
CA SER A 481 6.60 23.38 -2.24
C SER A 481 5.75 24.61 -2.52
N ASN A 482 6.04 25.28 -3.62
CA ASN A 482 5.24 26.37 -4.18
C ASN A 482 5.39 26.38 -5.71
N LYS A 483 4.80 27.37 -6.38
CA LYS A 483 4.82 27.46 -7.84
C LYS A 483 6.24 27.49 -8.44
N ARG A 484 7.26 27.98 -7.73
CA ARG A 484 8.64 28.01 -8.21
C ARG A 484 9.47 26.82 -7.73
N TYR A 485 9.41 26.53 -6.43
CA TYR A 485 10.24 25.50 -5.80
C TYR A 485 9.41 24.28 -5.48
N ILE A 486 9.84 23.12 -5.98
CA ILE A 486 9.19 21.84 -5.72
C ILE A 486 10.14 20.95 -4.93
N TYR A 487 9.69 20.47 -3.78
CA TYR A 487 10.42 19.50 -2.97
C TYR A 487 9.80 18.13 -3.22
N ILE A 488 10.64 17.12 -3.46
CA ILE A 488 10.19 15.76 -3.79
C ILE A 488 10.95 14.74 -2.95
N THR A 489 10.22 13.82 -2.35
CA THR A 489 10.77 12.56 -1.80
C THR A 489 10.76 11.48 -2.86
N ALA A 490 11.74 10.59 -2.86
CA ALA A 490 11.73 9.37 -3.67
C ALA A 490 12.51 8.24 -2.99
N PHE A 491 12.08 7.00 -3.22
CA PHE A 491 12.87 5.82 -2.89
C PHE A 491 13.67 5.42 -4.14
N ASP A 492 14.97 5.71 -4.15
CA ASP A 492 15.91 5.31 -5.18
C ASP A 492 16.33 3.85 -4.96
N ASN A 493 15.63 2.91 -5.60
CA ASN A 493 15.90 1.48 -5.48
C ASN A 493 17.34 1.14 -5.87
N GLY A 494 17.86 1.72 -6.95
CA GLY A 494 19.28 1.66 -7.28
C GLY A 494 19.69 0.54 -8.25
N ASP A 495 18.76 -0.25 -8.79
CA ASP A 495 19.07 -1.11 -9.93
C ASP A 495 19.31 -0.27 -11.19
N ALA A 496 20.19 -0.75 -12.08
CA ALA A 496 20.67 -0.03 -13.25
C ALA A 496 21.36 1.32 -12.94
N ARG A 497 21.86 1.50 -11.72
CA ARG A 497 22.58 2.72 -11.31
C ARG A 497 23.72 3.03 -12.27
N ALA A 498 23.81 4.30 -12.69
CA ALA A 498 24.74 4.79 -13.70
C ALA A 498 24.61 4.12 -15.09
N ILE A 499 23.43 3.60 -15.42
CA ILE A 499 23.14 2.91 -16.70
C ILE A 499 24.12 1.74 -16.90
N ALA A 500 24.35 0.97 -15.83
CA ALA A 500 25.20 -0.20 -15.84
C ALA A 500 24.76 -1.18 -14.75
N GLN A 501 25.16 -2.44 -14.91
CA GLN A 501 25.21 -3.39 -13.80
C GLN A 501 26.60 -3.32 -13.16
N PRO A 502 26.71 -3.34 -11.81
CA PRO A 502 28.01 -3.39 -11.15
C PRO A 502 28.68 -4.76 -11.38
N ALA A 503 29.99 -4.84 -11.13
CA ALA A 503 30.75 -6.08 -11.25
C ALA A 503 30.22 -7.18 -10.30
N PHE A 504 29.74 -6.80 -9.11
CA PHE A 504 29.14 -7.71 -8.14
C PHE A 504 27.79 -7.17 -7.66
N THR A 505 26.81 -8.06 -7.48
CA THR A 505 25.48 -7.72 -6.96
C THR A 505 25.53 -7.08 -5.57
N SER A 506 26.50 -7.47 -4.74
CA SER A 506 26.77 -6.90 -3.41
C SER A 506 27.19 -5.43 -3.43
N MET A 507 27.46 -4.84 -4.60
CA MET A 507 27.73 -3.42 -4.75
C MET A 507 26.46 -2.57 -4.95
N LYS A 508 25.30 -3.21 -5.16
CA LYS A 508 24.02 -2.49 -5.27
C LYS A 508 23.59 -1.95 -3.91
N TYR A 509 22.99 -0.77 -3.92
CA TYR A 509 22.46 -0.08 -2.73
C TYR A 509 21.25 0.78 -3.10
N SER A 510 20.34 0.91 -2.15
CA SER A 510 19.16 1.79 -2.25
C SER A 510 19.37 3.07 -1.46
N ARG A 511 18.58 4.09 -1.77
CA ARG A 511 18.55 5.34 -1.01
C ARG A 511 17.12 5.83 -0.85
N ALA A 512 16.79 6.37 0.31
CA ALA A 512 15.73 7.37 0.43
C ALA A 512 16.36 8.74 0.13
N VAL A 513 15.74 9.57 -0.70
CA VAL A 513 16.30 10.86 -1.14
C VAL A 513 15.26 11.97 -1.16
N VAL A 514 15.74 13.20 -0.95
CA VAL A 514 14.94 14.41 -1.14
C VAL A 514 15.64 15.37 -2.08
N TYR A 515 14.90 15.86 -3.08
CA TYR A 515 15.35 16.90 -4.00
C TYR A 515 14.55 18.18 -3.83
N LYS A 516 15.20 19.31 -4.10
CA LYS A 516 14.60 20.63 -4.30
C LYS A 516 14.81 21.05 -5.75
N ILE A 517 13.73 21.35 -6.45
CA ILE A 517 13.73 21.72 -7.87
C ILE A 517 13.35 23.19 -8.00
N ASP A 518 14.16 23.99 -8.71
CA ASP A 518 13.77 25.33 -9.16
C ASP A 518 13.18 25.21 -10.57
N GLN A 519 11.85 25.27 -10.67
CA GLN A 519 11.15 25.08 -11.93
C GLN A 519 11.44 26.18 -12.96
N LYS A 520 11.78 27.39 -12.48
CA LYS A 520 12.11 28.54 -13.33
C LYS A 520 13.50 28.39 -13.93
N ASN A 521 14.48 28.02 -13.11
CA ASN A 521 15.88 27.91 -13.54
C ASN A 521 16.23 26.53 -14.11
N LYS A 522 15.31 25.55 -14.02
CA LYS A 522 15.53 24.16 -14.45
C LYS A 522 16.72 23.51 -13.74
N THR A 523 16.86 23.79 -12.45
CA THR A 523 17.91 23.20 -11.61
C THR A 523 17.35 22.27 -10.56
N VAL A 524 18.18 21.35 -10.07
CA VAL A 524 17.86 20.44 -8.98
C VAL A 524 18.99 20.34 -7.97
N GLU A 525 18.65 20.41 -6.69
CA GLU A 525 19.55 20.23 -5.55
C GLU A 525 19.12 18.98 -4.77
N GLN A 526 20.04 18.06 -4.50
CA GLN A 526 19.80 16.96 -3.56
C GLN A 526 20.07 17.49 -2.15
N ILE A 527 19.05 17.53 -1.30
CA ILE A 527 19.14 18.14 0.03
C ILE A 527 19.22 17.12 1.17
N TRP A 528 18.83 15.88 0.90
CA TRP A 528 18.85 14.81 1.89
C TRP A 528 18.97 13.44 1.21
N GLU A 529 19.62 12.51 1.92
CA GLU A 529 19.69 11.10 1.55
C GLU A 529 19.92 10.20 2.79
N TYR A 530 19.50 8.94 2.71
CA TYR A 530 19.77 7.87 3.67
C TYR A 530 19.80 6.52 2.94
N GLY A 531 20.57 5.55 3.46
CA GLY A 531 20.51 4.14 3.04
C GLY A 531 21.76 3.66 2.30
N LYS A 532 22.46 4.58 1.62
CA LYS A 532 23.71 4.27 0.91
C LYS A 532 24.77 3.63 1.80
N GLN A 533 24.92 4.15 3.02
CA GLN A 533 25.87 3.68 4.02
C GLN A 533 25.56 2.27 4.52
N ARG A 534 24.34 1.77 4.27
CA ARG A 534 23.90 0.41 4.65
C ARG A 534 24.15 -0.62 3.56
N GLY A 535 24.61 -0.18 2.38
CA GLY A 535 25.03 -1.05 1.29
C GLY A 535 23.95 -2.04 0.86
N ASN A 536 24.37 -3.27 0.55
CA ASN A 536 23.51 -4.30 0.00
C ASN A 536 22.52 -4.90 1.02
N GLU A 537 22.82 -4.88 2.32
CA GLU A 537 21.92 -5.44 3.35
C GLU A 537 20.58 -4.70 3.40
N TRP A 538 20.57 -3.41 3.04
CA TRP A 538 19.37 -2.58 2.96
C TRP A 538 18.91 -2.30 1.53
N PHE A 539 19.54 -2.95 0.54
CA PHE A 539 19.16 -2.81 -0.87
C PHE A 539 17.78 -3.44 -1.11
N SER A 540 16.85 -2.63 -1.60
CA SER A 540 15.51 -3.01 -2.05
C SER A 540 15.42 -2.82 -3.56
N PRO A 541 15.56 -3.89 -4.38
CA PRO A 541 15.56 -3.77 -5.84
C PRO A 541 14.23 -3.29 -6.44
N ILE A 542 13.13 -3.42 -5.69
CA ILE A 542 11.77 -3.17 -6.14
C ILE A 542 10.91 -2.57 -5.03
N THR A 543 9.73 -2.08 -5.42
CA THR A 543 8.69 -1.52 -4.53
C THR A 543 9.26 -0.40 -3.64
N SER A 544 8.92 -0.38 -2.35
CA SER A 544 9.42 0.58 -1.35
C SER A 544 8.75 1.96 -1.42
N LEU A 545 8.97 2.76 -0.36
CA LEU A 545 8.37 4.08 -0.20
C LEU A 545 9.31 5.05 0.50
N THR A 546 9.30 6.30 0.07
CA THR A 546 9.80 7.45 0.82
C THR A 546 8.82 8.60 0.67
N GLU A 547 8.30 9.11 1.79
CA GLU A 547 7.26 10.14 1.79
C GLU A 547 7.35 11.03 3.03
N TYR A 548 7.00 12.31 2.86
CA TYR A 548 6.97 13.27 3.95
C TYR A 548 5.62 13.28 4.67
N TYR A 549 5.64 13.38 6.00
CA TYR A 549 4.45 13.47 6.85
C TYR A 549 4.51 14.75 7.68
N LYS A 550 3.51 15.62 7.48
CA LYS A 550 3.47 16.98 8.04
C LYS A 550 3.26 17.02 9.55
N ASP A 551 2.55 16.04 10.10
CA ASP A 551 2.09 16.01 11.48
C ASP A 551 3.26 15.94 12.47
N LYS A 552 4.33 15.22 12.11
CA LYS A 552 5.58 15.17 12.88
C LYS A 552 6.77 15.80 12.17
N ASN A 553 6.52 16.51 11.06
CA ASN A 553 7.55 17.06 10.16
C ASN A 553 8.66 16.02 9.93
N SER A 554 8.26 14.86 9.40
CA SER A 554 9.08 13.66 9.31
C SER A 554 9.10 13.08 7.88
N ILE A 555 10.08 12.22 7.60
CA ILE A 555 10.19 11.42 6.39
C ILE A 555 10.01 9.96 6.79
N MET A 556 8.97 9.33 6.28
CA MET A 556 8.74 7.89 6.36
C MET A 556 9.47 7.20 5.22
N VAL A 557 10.19 6.13 5.54
CA VAL A 557 10.86 5.25 4.60
C VAL A 557 10.41 3.83 4.87
N TYR A 558 10.05 3.10 3.81
CA TYR A 558 9.83 1.66 3.87
C TYR A 558 10.71 0.98 2.84
N SER A 559 11.78 0.31 3.29
CA SER A 559 12.64 -0.51 2.45
C SER A 559 12.01 -1.90 2.34
N ALA A 560 11.21 -2.09 1.31
CA ALA A 560 10.20 -3.15 1.27
C ALA A 560 10.74 -4.52 0.80
N SER A 561 11.90 -4.54 0.14
CA SER A 561 12.55 -5.77 -0.34
C SER A 561 13.99 -5.90 0.18
N ALA A 562 14.31 -5.23 1.30
CA ALA A 562 15.63 -5.25 1.90
C ALA A 562 16.06 -6.68 2.24
N GLY A 563 17.35 -6.99 2.06
CA GLY A 563 17.89 -8.32 2.30
C GLY A 563 17.51 -9.37 1.25
N MET A 564 16.74 -9.02 0.22
CA MET A 564 16.54 -9.88 -0.94
C MET A 564 17.85 -9.94 -1.76
N ALA A 565 18.54 -11.07 -1.71
CA ALA A 565 19.70 -11.34 -2.56
C ALA A 565 19.45 -12.51 -3.50
N PHE A 566 20.23 -12.59 -4.59
CA PHE A 566 20.13 -13.65 -5.59
C PHE A 566 21.49 -14.35 -5.75
N ASP A 567 21.51 -15.68 -5.66
CA ASP A 567 22.64 -16.50 -6.09
C ASP A 567 22.59 -16.62 -7.62
N LEU A 568 23.39 -15.82 -8.30
CA LEU A 568 23.46 -15.84 -9.76
C LEU A 568 24.01 -17.16 -10.30
N SER A 569 24.84 -17.87 -9.52
CA SER A 569 25.47 -19.13 -9.95
C SER A 569 24.54 -20.34 -9.85
N LYS A 570 23.58 -20.28 -8.92
CA LYS A 570 22.61 -21.36 -8.66
C LYS A 570 21.20 -21.03 -9.13
N GLY A 571 20.93 -19.78 -9.53
CA GLY A 571 19.59 -19.33 -9.93
C GLY A 571 18.58 -19.44 -8.79
N ILE A 572 18.99 -19.22 -7.54
CA ILE A 572 18.12 -19.27 -6.34
C ILE A 572 18.24 -17.98 -5.51
N ALA A 573 17.15 -17.56 -4.86
CA ALA A 573 17.20 -16.43 -3.94
C ALA A 573 18.04 -16.81 -2.71
N ILE A 574 18.95 -15.94 -2.29
CA ILE A 574 19.71 -16.07 -1.04
C ILE A 574 19.10 -15.09 -0.04
N GLY A 575 18.54 -15.64 1.05
CA GLY A 575 17.97 -14.84 2.12
C GLY A 575 16.51 -14.44 1.87
N GLU A 576 15.75 -14.38 2.96
CA GLU A 576 14.38 -13.91 2.94
C GLU A 576 14.34 -12.38 3.04
N PRO A 577 13.41 -11.71 2.32
CA PRO A 577 13.20 -10.29 2.50
C PRO A 577 12.96 -9.94 3.97
N LYS A 578 13.61 -8.87 4.43
CA LYS A 578 13.47 -8.27 5.76
C LYS A 578 13.01 -6.83 5.61
N PRO A 579 11.74 -6.59 5.24
CA PRO A 579 11.24 -5.23 5.09
C PRO A 579 11.50 -4.39 6.34
N GLU A 580 11.80 -3.11 6.17
CA GLU A 580 12.16 -2.21 7.27
C GLU A 580 11.44 -0.88 7.15
N ILE A 581 10.79 -0.46 8.25
CA ILE A 581 10.22 0.88 8.44
C ILE A 581 11.28 1.72 9.14
N ASP A 582 11.62 2.85 8.55
CA ASP A 582 12.48 3.88 9.12
C ASP A 582 11.75 5.25 9.04
N GLU A 583 11.47 5.91 10.17
CA GLU A 583 10.89 7.26 10.16
C GLU A 583 11.88 8.27 10.77
N PHE A 584 12.15 9.36 10.06
CA PHE A 584 13.15 10.38 10.42
C PHE A 584 12.49 11.72 10.69
N LYS A 585 12.92 12.44 11.73
CA LYS A 585 12.66 13.88 11.79
C LYS A 585 13.26 14.56 10.54
N TRP A 586 12.61 15.60 10.02
CA TRP A 586 13.08 16.30 8.82
C TRP A 586 14.56 16.72 8.93
N GLY A 587 15.38 16.29 7.97
CA GLY A 587 16.81 16.59 7.92
C GLY A 587 17.70 15.69 8.78
N ALA A 588 17.13 14.86 9.67
CA ALA A 588 17.89 13.93 10.50
C ALA A 588 18.51 12.80 9.66
N LYS A 589 19.66 12.27 10.10
CA LYS A 589 20.36 11.16 9.45
C LYS A 589 20.20 9.82 10.19
N GLU A 590 19.70 9.88 11.41
CA GLU A 590 19.36 8.72 12.23
C GLU A 590 17.84 8.60 12.32
N PRO A 591 17.26 7.39 12.21
CA PRO A 591 15.83 7.19 12.32
C PRO A 591 15.36 7.46 13.75
N SER A 592 14.18 8.06 13.89
CA SER A 592 13.43 8.15 15.15
C SER A 592 12.58 6.90 15.39
N VAL A 593 12.16 6.20 14.33
CA VAL A 593 11.54 4.88 14.42
C VAL A 593 12.26 3.93 13.49
N GLN A 594 12.58 2.73 13.97
CA GLN A 594 13.16 1.65 13.17
C GLN A 594 12.51 0.32 13.55
N ILE A 595 11.78 -0.29 12.62
CA ILE A 595 11.07 -1.56 12.80
C ILE A 595 11.39 -2.49 11.64
N ARG A 596 11.90 -3.69 11.92
CA ARG A 596 12.25 -4.70 10.92
C ARG A 596 11.34 -5.91 11.00
N PHE A 597 10.91 -6.41 9.85
CA PHE A 597 10.10 -7.62 9.74
C PHE A 597 10.95 -8.82 9.30
N SER A 598 10.53 -10.03 9.68
CA SER A 598 11.03 -11.30 9.14
C SER A 598 9.85 -12.23 8.84
N GLY A 599 9.97 -13.05 7.80
CA GLY A 599 8.88 -13.93 7.35
C GLY A 599 7.65 -13.18 6.80
N ALA A 600 7.81 -11.91 6.42
CA ALA A 600 6.74 -11.05 5.90
C ALA A 600 6.62 -11.07 4.37
N SER A 601 7.46 -11.87 3.69
CA SER A 601 7.67 -11.85 2.24
C SER A 601 8.08 -10.45 1.71
N THR A 602 8.01 -10.24 0.41
CA THR A 602 8.27 -8.94 -0.22
C THR A 602 7.19 -7.93 0.17
N GLY A 603 7.60 -6.78 0.68
CA GLY A 603 6.69 -5.66 0.92
C GLY A 603 6.38 -4.87 -0.35
N TYR A 604 5.29 -4.10 -0.33
CA TYR A 604 4.99 -3.11 -1.35
C TYR A 604 5.21 -1.68 -0.84
N GLN A 605 4.38 -1.22 0.09
CA GLN A 605 4.42 0.13 0.66
C GLN A 605 4.01 0.10 2.13
N ALA A 606 4.47 1.09 2.92
CA ALA A 606 3.97 1.33 4.26
C ALA A 606 3.84 2.84 4.53
N MET A 607 2.87 3.22 5.36
CA MET A 607 2.55 4.63 5.65
C MET A 607 1.93 4.81 7.04
N PRO A 608 2.26 5.90 7.76
CA PRO A 608 1.53 6.31 8.94
C PRO A 608 0.01 6.48 8.70
N ILE A 609 -0.78 6.09 9.69
CA ILE A 609 -2.23 6.29 9.72
C ILE A 609 -2.58 7.37 10.74
N ASP A 610 -3.45 8.29 10.32
CA ASP A 610 -3.98 9.37 11.14
C ASP A 610 -5.41 9.03 11.60
N LEU A 611 -5.55 8.77 12.91
CA LEU A 611 -6.85 8.46 13.51
C LEU A 611 -7.74 9.68 13.68
N GLU A 612 -7.17 10.90 13.75
CA GLU A 612 -7.99 12.11 13.78
C GLU A 612 -8.76 12.23 12.46
N LYS A 613 -8.09 12.09 11.30
CA LYS A 613 -8.79 12.09 10.00
C LYS A 613 -9.88 11.02 9.92
N ALA A 614 -9.66 9.85 10.51
CA ALA A 614 -10.58 8.73 10.42
C ALA A 614 -11.86 8.92 11.24
N PHE A 615 -11.75 9.50 12.45
CA PHE A 615 -12.81 9.48 13.45
C PHE A 615 -13.28 10.86 13.93
N LYS A 616 -12.49 11.92 13.76
CA LYS A 616 -12.82 13.29 14.19
C LYS A 616 -13.26 14.09 12.98
#